data_AF-R7KVA7-F1
#
_entry.id   AF-R7KVA7-F1
#
_cell.length_a   1.000
_cell.length_b   1.000
_cell.length_c   1.000
_cell.angle_alpha   90.00
_cell.angle_beta   90.00
_cell.angle_gamma   90.00
#
_symmetry.space_group_name_H-M   'P 1'
#
loop_
_entity.id
_entity.type
_entity.pdbx_description
1 polymer ?
#
loop_
_entity_poly.entity_id
_entity_poly.type
_entity_poly.pdbx_seq_one_letter_code
_entity_poly.pdbx_strand_id
1 'polypeptide(L)'
;MKKRREKTTEDYEKDSAVSSVIAGVIMIIIALWILATNVTWVSFAISLLLIAVGGFLIFIKRAERKREAALKDENSPQSVSHRKELDRKIQKAAQKAHYHKGLKGELYYRTVKIAVGLLIFALFLLLFVIAESSLPYIIIAGAMAIGAVIFLIHAASGKDYKQALAAFKAADGGSAEDAEREFAEGALFRCGGDAVCVGRDCIFGCMGLKTEVIPMKIVVWMFMNQKLQYNYYNGVYTGKTKQFFINFCTSGGRIFTYSCSEEGGILIIDEVHHNDTGVLAGWSDELWELYAKDPAGFLEAAVGAVMPSPYELAGKNDTRK
;
A
#
# COMPACT_ATOMS: atom_id res chain seq x y z
N MET A 1 -38.53 -21.08 -11.48
CA MET A 1 -37.50 -20.02 -11.38
C MET A 1 -36.15 -20.68 -11.11
N LYS A 2 -35.19 -20.65 -12.06
CA LYS A 2 -33.82 -21.11 -11.81
C LYS A 2 -33.15 -20.11 -10.87
N LYS A 3 -32.75 -20.54 -9.66
CA LYS A 3 -31.85 -19.76 -8.79
C LYS A 3 -30.64 -19.33 -9.63
N ARG A 4 -30.44 -18.04 -9.87
CA ARG A 4 -29.18 -17.53 -10.45
C ARG A 4 -28.09 -17.95 -9.46
N ARG A 5 -27.15 -18.80 -9.90
CA ARG A 5 -25.90 -19.02 -9.18
C ARG A 5 -25.23 -17.64 -9.08
N GLU A 6 -24.97 -17.19 -7.87
CA GLU A 6 -24.02 -16.10 -7.66
C GLU A 6 -22.68 -16.59 -8.24
N LYS A 7 -22.15 -15.83 -9.20
CA LYS A 7 -20.86 -16.14 -9.80
C LYS A 7 -19.80 -16.01 -8.71
N THR A 8 -18.94 -17.01 -8.58
CA THR A 8 -17.83 -16.95 -7.62
C THR A 8 -16.74 -16.02 -8.13
N THR A 9 -15.85 -15.56 -7.25
CA THR A 9 -14.67 -14.76 -7.61
C THR A 9 -13.78 -15.46 -8.66
N GLU A 10 -13.66 -16.78 -8.60
CA GLU A 10 -13.02 -17.60 -9.65
C GLU A 10 -13.74 -17.51 -11.01
N ASP A 11 -15.07 -17.44 -11.02
CA ASP A 11 -15.84 -17.29 -12.26
C ASP A 11 -15.58 -15.91 -12.91
N TYR A 12 -15.40 -14.85 -12.12
CA TYR A 12 -15.05 -13.52 -12.63
C TYR A 12 -13.61 -13.44 -13.14
N GLU A 13 -12.65 -14.11 -12.49
CA GLU A 13 -11.26 -14.18 -12.97
C GLU A 13 -11.14 -14.99 -14.25
N LYS A 14 -11.88 -16.11 -14.33
CA LYS A 14 -11.97 -16.91 -15.55
C LYS A 14 -12.62 -16.12 -16.67
N ASP A 15 -13.72 -15.41 -16.40
CA ASP A 15 -14.42 -14.57 -17.37
C ASP A 15 -13.56 -13.38 -17.83
N SER A 16 -12.78 -12.75 -16.95
CA SER A 16 -11.85 -11.67 -17.30
C SER A 16 -10.64 -12.15 -18.09
N ALA A 17 -10.04 -13.27 -17.69
CA ALA A 17 -8.91 -13.83 -18.40
C ALA A 17 -9.34 -14.36 -19.78
N VAL A 18 -10.56 -14.89 -19.88
CA VAL A 18 -11.21 -15.22 -21.15
C VAL A 18 -11.52 -13.95 -21.95
N SER A 19 -12.03 -12.89 -21.33
CA SER A 19 -12.33 -11.61 -21.99
C SER A 19 -11.09 -10.89 -22.52
N SER A 20 -9.98 -10.87 -21.79
CA SER A 20 -8.70 -10.27 -22.21
C SER A 20 -8.02 -11.08 -23.32
N VAL A 21 -8.07 -12.41 -23.26
CA VAL A 21 -7.58 -13.28 -24.35
C VAL A 21 -8.46 -13.14 -25.59
N ILE A 22 -9.79 -13.08 -25.43
CA ILE A 22 -10.74 -12.83 -26.53
C ILE A 22 -10.50 -11.45 -27.13
N ALA A 23 -10.31 -10.40 -26.33
CA ALA A 23 -10.00 -9.06 -26.80
C ALA A 23 -8.68 -9.02 -27.60
N GLY A 24 -7.63 -9.69 -27.12
CA GLY A 24 -6.37 -9.83 -27.85
C GLY A 24 -6.54 -10.56 -29.19
N VAL A 25 -7.32 -11.65 -29.23
CA VAL A 25 -7.63 -12.39 -30.45
C VAL A 25 -8.45 -11.56 -31.43
N ILE A 26 -9.46 -10.83 -30.95
CA ILE A 26 -10.27 -9.93 -31.78
C ILE A 26 -9.41 -8.83 -32.41
N MET A 27 -8.48 -8.23 -31.65
CA MET A 27 -7.57 -7.22 -32.20
C MET A 27 -6.66 -7.76 -33.30
N ILE A 28 -6.17 -8.99 -33.16
CA ILE A 28 -5.38 -9.67 -34.20
C ILE A 28 -6.24 -9.93 -35.44
N ILE A 29 -7.50 -10.36 -35.27
CA ILE A 29 -8.43 -10.58 -36.39
C ILE A 29 -8.73 -9.28 -37.12
N ILE A 30 -8.98 -8.17 -36.40
CA ILE A 30 -9.19 -6.85 -36.99
C ILE A 30 -7.94 -6.38 -37.74
N ALA A 31 -6.74 -6.57 -37.17
CA ALA A 31 -5.48 -6.22 -37.82
C ALA A 31 -5.25 -6.97 -39.14
N LEU A 32 -5.55 -8.28 -39.16
CA LEU A 32 -5.46 -9.12 -40.34
C LEU A 32 -6.50 -8.72 -41.41
N TRP A 33 -7.71 -8.33 -40.99
CA TRP A 33 -8.75 -7.85 -41.89
C TRP A 33 -8.39 -6.49 -42.53
N ILE A 34 -7.79 -5.57 -41.76
CA ILE A 34 -7.26 -4.30 -42.27
C ILE A 34 -6.14 -4.54 -43.30
N LEU A 35 -5.24 -5.49 -43.02
CA LEU A 35 -4.15 -5.86 -43.97
C LEU A 35 -4.69 -6.49 -45.26
N ALA A 36 -5.80 -7.23 -45.19
CA ALA A 36 -6.41 -7.88 -46.35
C ALA A 36 -7.22 -6.92 -47.24
N THR A 37 -7.77 -5.85 -46.66
CA THR A 37 -8.70 -4.93 -47.36
C THR A 37 -8.03 -3.67 -47.89
N ASN A 38 -6.96 -3.17 -47.25
CA ASN A 38 -6.29 -1.96 -47.72
C ASN A 38 -4.80 -1.90 -47.31
N VAL A 39 -3.90 -2.04 -48.29
CA VAL A 39 -2.44 -2.08 -48.05
C VAL A 39 -1.83 -0.71 -48.30
N THR A 40 -1.99 0.18 -47.32
CA THR A 40 -1.19 1.42 -47.21
C THR A 40 -0.17 1.27 -46.08
N TRP A 41 0.89 2.07 -46.10
CA TRP A 41 1.89 2.11 -45.02
C TRP A 41 1.27 2.43 -43.65
N VAL A 42 0.21 3.24 -43.62
CA VAL A 42 -0.53 3.58 -42.39
C VAL A 42 -1.36 2.38 -41.90
N SER A 43 -2.07 1.70 -42.79
CA SER A 43 -2.78 0.45 -42.46
C SER A 43 -1.83 -0.63 -41.93
N PHE A 44 -0.64 -0.73 -42.52
CA PHE A 44 0.38 -1.69 -42.09
C PHE A 44 0.89 -1.37 -40.68
N ALA A 45 1.20 -0.10 -40.37
CA ALA A 45 1.64 0.31 -39.04
C ALA A 45 0.57 0.10 -37.96
N ILE A 46 -0.70 0.41 -38.26
CA ILE A 46 -1.82 0.20 -37.34
C ILE A 46 -2.02 -1.30 -37.08
N SER A 47 -1.96 -2.13 -38.11
CA SER A 47 -2.09 -3.58 -37.95
C SER A 47 -0.93 -4.20 -37.16
N LEU A 48 0.30 -3.72 -37.34
CA LEU A 48 1.46 -4.17 -36.57
C LEU A 48 1.33 -3.80 -35.08
N LEU A 49 0.84 -2.60 -34.79
CA LEU A 49 0.53 -2.16 -33.43
C LEU A 49 -0.55 -3.04 -32.79
N LEU A 50 -1.65 -3.31 -33.50
CA LEU A 50 -2.75 -4.15 -33.01
C LEU A 50 -2.31 -5.60 -32.75
N ILE A 51 -1.45 -6.16 -33.61
CA ILE A 51 -0.87 -7.50 -33.41
C ILE A 51 0.08 -7.51 -32.22
N ALA A 52 0.94 -6.49 -32.08
CA ALA A 52 1.86 -6.38 -30.95
C ALA A 52 1.12 -6.25 -29.62
N VAL A 53 0.12 -5.37 -29.54
CA VAL A 53 -0.69 -5.19 -28.33
C VAL A 53 -1.55 -6.43 -28.04
N GLY A 54 -2.18 -7.02 -29.06
CA GLY A 54 -2.98 -8.25 -28.91
C GLY A 54 -2.14 -9.44 -28.45
N GLY A 55 -0.96 -9.64 -29.04
CA GLY A 55 0.01 -10.65 -28.64
C GLY A 55 0.56 -10.44 -27.23
N PHE A 56 0.85 -9.18 -26.87
CA PHE A 56 1.32 -8.79 -25.55
C PHE A 56 0.29 -9.09 -24.45
N LEU A 57 -1.00 -8.79 -24.69
CA LEU A 57 -2.09 -9.11 -23.76
C LEU A 57 -2.22 -10.63 -23.51
N ILE A 58 -2.11 -11.45 -24.56
CA ILE A 58 -2.13 -12.91 -24.46
C ILE A 58 -0.91 -13.43 -23.70
N PHE A 59 0.27 -12.86 -23.96
CA PHE A 59 1.53 -13.28 -23.34
C PHE A 59 1.60 -12.95 -21.85
N ILE A 60 1.26 -11.72 -21.45
CA ILE A 60 1.23 -11.31 -20.03
C ILE A 60 0.31 -12.23 -19.23
N LYS A 61 -0.92 -12.49 -19.73
CA LYS A 61 -1.88 -13.32 -18.98
C LYS A 61 -1.44 -14.78 -18.85
N ARG A 62 -0.77 -15.34 -19.87
CA ARG A 62 -0.16 -16.69 -19.76
C ARG A 62 1.03 -16.70 -18.79
N ALA A 63 1.83 -15.64 -18.79
CA ALA A 63 2.97 -15.49 -17.89
C ALA A 63 2.52 -15.33 -16.43
N GLU A 64 1.47 -14.55 -16.17
CA GLU A 64 0.86 -14.38 -14.84
C GLU A 64 0.37 -15.73 -14.28
N ARG A 65 -0.38 -16.52 -15.05
CA ARG A 65 -0.83 -17.85 -14.58
C ARG A 65 0.32 -18.81 -14.28
N LYS A 66 1.39 -18.79 -15.10
CA LYS A 66 2.58 -19.61 -14.86
C LYS A 66 3.33 -19.15 -13.60
N ARG A 67 3.40 -17.84 -13.35
CA ARG A 67 4.06 -17.26 -12.18
C ARG A 67 3.29 -17.57 -10.89
N GLU A 68 1.96 -17.45 -10.91
CA GLU A 68 1.10 -17.81 -9.77
C GLU A 68 1.16 -19.32 -9.46
N ALA A 69 1.29 -20.17 -10.48
CA ALA A 69 1.46 -21.61 -10.29
C ALA A 69 2.86 -21.98 -9.76
N ALA A 70 3.91 -21.30 -10.23
CA ALA A 70 5.30 -21.54 -9.79
C ALA A 70 5.57 -21.02 -8.37
N LEU A 71 4.86 -19.97 -7.92
CA LEU A 71 4.94 -19.48 -6.55
C LEU A 71 4.33 -20.45 -5.51
N LYS A 72 3.65 -21.52 -5.94
CA LYS A 72 3.20 -22.62 -5.06
C LYS A 72 4.29 -23.66 -4.79
N ASP A 73 5.36 -23.69 -5.59
CA ASP A 73 6.53 -24.54 -5.37
C ASP A 73 7.66 -23.69 -4.81
N GLU A 74 7.97 -23.92 -3.53
CA GLU A 74 8.92 -23.12 -2.75
C GLU A 74 10.34 -23.13 -3.34
N ASN A 75 10.70 -24.18 -4.11
CA ASN A 75 12.04 -24.38 -4.67
C ASN A 75 12.13 -24.11 -6.18
N SER A 76 11.08 -23.59 -6.82
CA SER A 76 11.14 -23.28 -8.25
C SER A 76 12.14 -22.14 -8.55
N PRO A 77 12.80 -22.10 -9.73
CA PRO A 77 13.68 -20.99 -10.09
C PRO A 77 13.01 -19.61 -10.02
N GLN A 78 11.68 -19.57 -10.21
CA GLN A 78 10.88 -18.36 -10.13
C GLN A 78 10.63 -17.91 -8.69
N SER A 79 10.38 -18.82 -7.75
CA SER A 79 10.27 -18.48 -6.32
C SER A 79 11.60 -17.99 -5.76
N VAL A 80 12.72 -18.62 -6.14
CA VAL A 80 14.07 -18.19 -5.74
C VAL A 80 14.40 -16.81 -6.30
N SER A 81 14.09 -16.55 -7.57
CA SER A 81 14.26 -15.22 -8.15
C SER A 81 13.39 -14.17 -7.46
N HIS A 82 12.16 -14.52 -7.09
CA HIS A 82 11.26 -13.63 -6.39
C HIS A 82 11.76 -13.31 -4.97
N ARG A 83 12.25 -14.30 -4.22
CA ARG A 83 12.88 -14.09 -2.90
C ARG A 83 14.09 -13.17 -3.00
N LYS A 84 14.99 -13.39 -3.97
CA LYS A 84 16.13 -12.48 -4.20
C LYS A 84 15.71 -11.05 -4.52
N GLU A 85 14.63 -10.87 -5.29
CA GLU A 85 14.07 -9.55 -5.58
C GLU A 85 13.49 -8.91 -4.31
N LEU A 86 12.76 -9.70 -3.51
CA LEU A 86 12.16 -9.27 -2.25
C LEU A 86 13.24 -8.87 -1.24
N ASP A 87 14.27 -9.68 -1.04
CA ASP A 87 15.41 -9.39 -0.16
C ASP A 87 16.08 -8.07 -0.55
N ARG A 88 16.26 -7.82 -1.85
CA ARG A 88 16.80 -6.56 -2.34
C ARG A 88 15.88 -5.37 -2.03
N LYS A 89 14.56 -5.56 -2.11
CA LYS A 89 13.60 -4.51 -1.76
C LYS A 89 13.54 -4.28 -0.25
N ILE A 90 13.61 -5.33 0.56
CA ILE A 90 13.73 -5.26 2.03
C ILE A 90 14.97 -4.47 2.43
N GLN A 91 16.15 -4.79 1.88
CA GLN A 91 17.38 -4.04 2.18
C GLN A 91 17.26 -2.55 1.83
N LYS A 92 16.68 -2.23 0.68
CA LYS A 92 16.43 -0.83 0.28
C LYS A 92 15.41 -0.14 1.17
N ALA A 93 14.38 -0.85 1.63
CA ALA A 93 13.36 -0.32 2.51
C ALA A 93 13.92 -0.06 3.91
N ALA A 94 14.71 -0.98 4.47
CA ALA A 94 15.40 -0.83 5.75
C ALA A 94 16.34 0.39 5.75
N GLN A 95 17.14 0.57 4.69
CA GLN A 95 17.97 1.76 4.55
C GLN A 95 17.17 3.07 4.53
N LYS A 96 15.98 3.06 3.93
CA LYS A 96 15.12 4.25 3.88
C LYS A 96 14.45 4.52 5.23
N ALA A 97 14.06 3.48 5.96
CA ALA A 97 13.28 3.59 7.20
C ALA A 97 13.94 4.49 8.24
N HIS A 98 15.27 4.43 8.38
CA HIS A 98 16.05 5.29 9.29
C HIS A 98 16.68 6.52 8.63
N TYR A 99 16.59 6.67 7.30
CA TYR A 99 17.15 7.83 6.58
C TYR A 99 16.26 9.09 6.71
N HIS A 100 15.03 8.91 7.17
CA HIS A 100 14.10 10.01 7.41
C HIS A 100 14.57 10.83 8.62
N LYS A 101 14.38 12.16 8.62
CA LYS A 101 14.67 13.04 9.80
C LYS A 101 13.63 12.81 10.92
N GLY A 102 13.32 11.55 11.20
CA GLY A 102 12.23 11.13 12.07
C GLY A 102 10.83 11.35 11.50
N LEU A 103 9.82 10.95 12.27
CA LEU A 103 8.39 11.15 12.00
C LEU A 103 8.03 12.64 11.89
N LYS A 104 8.72 13.51 12.64
CA LYS A 104 8.58 14.97 12.52
C LYS A 104 8.93 15.48 11.12
N GLY A 105 9.94 14.88 10.50
CA GLY A 105 10.29 15.17 9.11
C GLY A 105 9.18 14.82 8.14
N GLU A 106 8.41 13.79 8.46
CA GLU A 106 7.28 13.37 7.64
C GLU A 106 6.03 14.22 7.85
N LEU A 107 5.65 14.47 9.09
CA LEU A 107 4.43 15.19 9.41
C LEU A 107 4.55 16.71 9.16
N TYR A 108 5.75 17.28 9.28
CA TYR A 108 5.96 18.71 9.16
C TYR A 108 6.78 19.09 7.93
N TYR A 109 8.06 18.69 7.87
CA TYR A 109 8.97 19.19 6.84
C TYR A 109 8.56 18.77 5.42
N ARG A 110 8.01 17.57 5.24
CA ARG A 110 7.51 17.10 3.94
C ARG A 110 6.32 17.93 3.48
N THR A 111 5.32 18.13 4.33
CA THR A 111 4.11 18.90 4.03
C THR A 111 4.46 20.33 3.65
N VAL A 112 5.36 20.98 4.41
CA VAL A 112 5.86 22.32 4.09
C VAL A 112 6.60 22.36 2.75
N LYS A 113 7.49 21.39 2.48
CA LYS A 113 8.21 21.32 1.18
C LYS A 113 7.25 21.18 -0.01
N ILE A 114 6.23 20.34 0.11
CA ILE A 114 5.21 20.18 -0.93
C ILE A 114 4.44 21.49 -1.12
N ALA A 115 4.02 22.14 -0.02
CA ALA A 115 3.29 23.39 -0.09
C ALA A 115 4.12 24.53 -0.71
N VAL A 116 5.40 24.63 -0.37
CA VAL A 116 6.33 25.61 -0.99
C VAL A 116 6.49 25.33 -2.48
N GLY A 117 6.67 24.07 -2.87
CA GLY A 117 6.75 23.69 -4.28
C GLY A 117 5.49 24.04 -5.07
N LEU A 118 4.31 23.76 -4.51
CA LEU A 118 3.02 24.13 -5.10
C LEU A 118 2.84 25.64 -5.20
N LEU A 119 3.29 26.41 -4.20
CA LEU A 119 3.24 27.87 -4.25
C LEU A 119 4.13 28.42 -5.35
N ILE A 120 5.39 27.96 -5.46
CA ILE A 120 6.30 28.38 -6.53
C ILE A 120 5.70 28.07 -7.90
N PHE A 121 5.11 26.88 -8.06
CA PHE A 121 4.46 26.47 -9.30
C PHE A 121 3.23 27.35 -9.63
N ALA A 122 2.37 27.64 -8.64
CA ALA A 122 1.20 28.49 -8.82
C ALA A 122 1.60 29.93 -9.18
N LEU A 123 2.64 30.48 -8.55
CA LEU A 123 3.18 31.80 -8.89
C LEU A 123 3.78 31.83 -10.29
N PHE A 124 4.50 30.78 -10.69
CA PHE A 124 5.02 30.65 -12.05
C PHE A 124 3.89 30.66 -13.10
N LEU A 125 2.83 29.87 -12.88
CA LEU A 125 1.67 29.86 -13.77
C LEU A 125 0.96 31.22 -13.82
N LEU A 126 0.81 31.88 -12.67
CA LEU A 126 0.21 33.21 -12.62
C LEU A 126 1.01 34.23 -13.42
N LEU A 127 2.34 34.26 -13.28
CA LEU A 127 3.22 35.15 -14.04
C LEU A 127 3.17 34.85 -15.55
N PHE A 128 3.16 33.58 -15.93
CA PHE A 128 3.04 33.16 -17.33
C PHE A 128 1.73 33.65 -17.97
N VAL A 129 0.61 33.46 -17.26
CA VAL A 129 -0.71 33.84 -17.77
C VAL A 129 -0.92 35.36 -17.79
N ILE A 130 -0.34 36.09 -16.83
CA ILE A 130 -0.30 37.56 -16.87
C ILE A 130 0.47 38.05 -18.10
N ALA A 131 1.60 37.42 -18.42
CA ALA A 131 2.39 37.78 -19.61
C ALA A 131 1.60 37.56 -20.91
N GLU A 132 0.76 36.52 -20.99
CA GLU A 132 -0.11 36.27 -22.14
C GLU A 132 -1.41 37.11 -22.14
N SER A 133 -1.64 37.95 -21.13
CA SER A 133 -2.76 38.89 -21.05
C SER A 133 -4.16 38.27 -21.20
N SER A 134 -4.33 37.02 -20.75
CA SER A 134 -5.57 36.27 -20.93
C SER A 134 -6.45 36.32 -19.66
N LEU A 135 -7.25 37.37 -19.56
CA LEU A 135 -8.06 37.74 -18.37
C LEU A 135 -8.81 36.59 -17.65
N PRO A 136 -9.52 35.66 -18.33
CA PRO A 136 -10.17 34.54 -17.63
C PRO A 136 -9.17 33.58 -16.96
N TYR A 137 -8.01 33.35 -17.58
CA TYR A 137 -6.99 32.48 -17.00
C TYR A 137 -6.24 33.18 -15.86
N ILE A 138 -6.11 34.51 -15.88
CA ILE A 138 -5.53 35.27 -14.77
C ILE A 138 -6.34 35.06 -13.49
N ILE A 139 -7.68 35.07 -13.59
CA ILE A 139 -8.58 34.83 -12.44
C ILE A 139 -8.37 33.42 -11.88
N ILE A 140 -8.31 32.40 -12.74
CA ILE A 140 -8.10 30.99 -12.34
C ILE A 140 -6.73 30.81 -11.71
N ALA A 141 -5.67 31.32 -12.34
CA ALA A 141 -4.31 31.25 -11.81
C ALA A 141 -4.17 32.02 -10.49
N GLY A 142 -4.85 33.17 -10.35
CA GLY A 142 -4.91 33.93 -9.12
C GLY A 142 -5.58 33.16 -7.98
N ALA A 143 -6.71 32.50 -8.27
CA ALA A 143 -7.39 31.64 -7.30
C ALA A 143 -6.50 30.45 -6.87
N MET A 144 -5.77 29.83 -7.80
CA MET A 144 -4.81 28.77 -7.48
C MET A 144 -3.66 29.26 -6.58
N ALA A 145 -3.12 30.45 -6.85
CA ALA A 145 -2.07 31.04 -6.03
C ALA A 145 -2.57 31.33 -4.60
N ILE A 146 -3.77 31.89 -4.45
CA ILE A 146 -4.40 32.10 -3.13
C ILE A 146 -4.60 30.76 -2.40
N GLY A 147 -5.10 29.73 -3.10
CA GLY A 147 -5.24 28.38 -2.54
C GLY A 147 -3.91 27.80 -2.06
N ALA A 148 -2.83 27.99 -2.84
CA ALA A 148 -1.49 27.54 -2.47
C ALA A 148 -0.94 28.28 -1.24
N VAL A 149 -1.22 29.58 -1.09
CA VAL A 149 -0.86 30.36 0.12
C VAL A 149 -1.62 29.83 1.34
N ILE A 150 -2.93 29.61 1.23
CA ILE A 150 -3.73 29.04 2.32
C ILE A 150 -3.20 27.67 2.73
N PHE A 151 -2.89 26.82 1.75
CA PHE A 151 -2.31 25.49 2.00
C PHE A 151 -0.94 25.58 2.65
N LEU A 152 -0.09 26.52 2.26
CA LEU A 152 1.21 26.74 2.89
C LEU A 152 1.09 27.20 4.34
N ILE A 153 0.16 28.12 4.64
CA ILE A 153 -0.12 28.54 6.02
C ILE A 153 -0.59 27.34 6.85
N HIS A 154 -1.48 26.51 6.29
CA HIS A 154 -1.94 25.29 6.94
C HIS A 154 -0.78 24.31 7.22
N ALA A 155 0.07 24.05 6.23
CA ALA A 155 1.24 23.19 6.36
C ALA A 155 2.24 23.73 7.41
N ALA A 156 2.52 25.03 7.36
CA ALA A 156 3.44 25.71 8.28
C ALA A 156 2.95 25.73 9.73
N SER A 157 1.63 25.63 9.95
CA SER A 157 1.04 25.53 11.30
C SER A 157 1.48 24.28 12.07
N GLY A 158 1.93 23.24 11.35
CA GLY A 158 2.35 21.96 11.90
C GLY A 158 1.22 21.21 12.61
N LYS A 159 -0.02 21.39 12.13
CA LYS A 159 -1.22 20.79 12.75
C LYS A 159 -1.08 19.28 12.92
N ASP A 160 -0.66 18.57 11.88
CA ASP A 160 -0.55 17.09 11.90
C ASP A 160 0.49 16.63 12.93
N TYR A 161 1.63 17.32 12.99
CA TYR A 161 2.65 17.10 14.02
C TYR A 161 2.12 17.37 15.44
N LYS A 162 1.39 18.48 15.64
CA LYS A 162 0.77 18.80 16.93
C LYS A 162 -0.29 17.77 17.34
N GLN A 163 -1.04 17.24 16.38
CA GLN A 163 -1.99 16.16 16.62
C GLN A 163 -1.31 14.87 17.02
N ALA A 164 -0.21 14.49 16.36
CA ALA A 164 0.60 13.35 16.75
C ALA A 164 1.17 13.50 18.17
N LEU A 165 1.66 14.70 18.52
CA LEU A 165 2.15 15.00 19.87
C LEU A 165 1.04 14.91 20.93
N ALA A 166 -0.16 15.41 20.62
CA ALA A 166 -1.31 15.31 21.51
C ALA A 166 -1.78 13.86 21.68
N ALA A 167 -1.80 13.09 20.58
CA ALA A 167 -2.16 11.68 20.60
C ALA A 167 -1.15 10.84 21.40
N PHE A 168 0.15 11.13 21.31
CA PHE A 168 1.18 10.51 22.15
C PHE A 168 0.94 10.78 23.63
N LYS A 169 0.75 12.06 24.01
CA LYS A 169 0.46 12.43 25.41
C LYS A 169 -0.79 11.75 25.95
N ALA A 170 -1.82 11.60 25.11
CA ALA A 170 -3.05 10.92 25.51
C ALA A 170 -2.88 9.40 25.66
N ALA A 171 -2.01 8.78 24.84
CA ALA A 171 -1.83 7.33 24.82
C ALA A 171 -0.84 6.82 25.88
N ASP A 172 0.28 7.52 26.08
CA ASP A 172 1.36 7.06 26.95
C ASP A 172 1.59 7.96 28.19
N GLY A 173 1.03 9.17 28.21
CA GLY A 173 1.18 10.09 29.34
C GLY A 173 2.56 10.74 29.47
N GLY A 174 3.46 10.48 28.51
CA GLY A 174 4.84 10.99 28.50
C GLY A 174 4.98 12.49 28.18
N SER A 175 6.21 12.99 28.31
CA SER A 175 6.52 14.39 28.01
C SER A 175 6.60 14.67 26.51
N ALA A 176 6.67 15.95 26.13
CA ALA A 176 6.90 16.31 24.73
C ALA A 176 8.32 15.95 24.26
N GLU A 177 9.29 15.90 25.18
CA GLU A 177 10.68 15.52 24.87
C GLU A 177 10.78 14.02 24.57
N ASP A 178 10.03 13.19 25.29
CA ASP A 178 9.95 11.75 25.02
C ASP A 178 9.33 11.49 23.65
N ALA A 179 8.26 12.21 23.31
CA ALA A 179 7.66 12.14 21.98
C ALA A 179 8.63 12.55 20.86
N GLU A 180 9.45 13.59 21.07
CA GLU A 180 10.45 14.01 20.10
C GLU A 180 11.56 12.97 19.92
N ARG A 181 11.97 12.29 21.00
CA ARG A 181 12.94 11.19 20.93
C ARG A 181 12.36 10.01 20.14
N GLU A 182 11.15 9.60 20.45
CA GLU A 182 10.40 8.56 19.70
C GLU A 182 10.28 8.91 18.22
N PHE A 183 9.96 10.17 17.91
CA PHE A 183 9.87 10.62 16.53
C PHE A 183 11.22 10.59 15.82
N ALA A 184 12.31 10.93 16.49
CA ALA A 184 13.64 11.00 15.89
C ALA A 184 14.27 9.62 15.66
N GLU A 185 14.04 8.68 16.58
CA GLU A 185 14.65 7.36 16.58
C GLU A 185 13.81 6.32 15.81
N GLY A 186 12.50 6.55 15.67
CA GLY A 186 11.60 5.59 15.05
C GLY A 186 11.83 5.32 13.57
N ALA A 187 11.67 4.05 13.18
CA ALA A 187 11.75 3.58 11.80
C ALA A 187 10.43 3.86 11.06
N LEU A 188 10.49 4.61 9.96
CA LEU A 188 9.29 5.04 9.22
C LEU A 188 9.11 4.24 7.91
N PHE A 189 7.99 3.56 7.79
CA PHE A 189 7.60 2.76 6.63
C PHE A 189 6.40 3.39 5.93
N ARG A 190 6.48 3.58 4.61
CA ARG A 190 5.41 4.23 3.82
C ARG A 190 4.74 3.26 2.86
N CYS A 191 3.43 3.43 2.71
CA CYS A 191 2.64 2.77 1.67
C CYS A 191 1.59 3.74 1.12
N GLY A 192 1.84 4.28 -0.08
CA GLY A 192 0.92 5.24 -0.69
C GLY A 192 0.77 6.52 0.14
N GLY A 193 -0.46 6.79 0.60
CA GLY A 193 -0.80 7.90 1.48
C GLY A 193 -0.66 7.61 2.98
N ASP A 194 -0.43 6.35 3.34
CA ASP A 194 -0.32 5.90 4.73
C ASP A 194 1.15 5.72 5.13
N ALA A 195 1.41 5.84 6.42
CA ALA A 195 2.72 5.54 7.00
C ALA A 195 2.59 4.92 8.39
N VAL A 196 3.52 4.02 8.71
CA VAL A 196 3.67 3.45 10.05
C VAL A 196 5.09 3.77 10.52
N CYS A 197 5.20 4.40 11.68
CA CYS A 197 6.48 4.64 12.33
C CYS A 197 6.55 3.76 13.58
N VAL A 198 7.55 2.90 13.65
CA VAL A 198 7.82 2.07 14.84
C VAL A 198 8.87 2.80 15.65
N GLY A 199 8.46 3.42 16.75
CA GLY A 199 9.34 3.96 17.76
C GLY A 199 9.78 2.88 18.75
N ARG A 200 10.47 3.30 19.81
CA ARG A 200 10.99 2.40 20.84
C ARG A 200 9.85 1.88 21.72
N ASP A 201 9.05 2.78 22.27
CA ASP A 201 7.97 2.43 23.19
C ASP A 201 6.58 2.63 22.56
N CYS A 202 6.49 3.22 21.37
CA CYS A 202 5.22 3.53 20.70
C CYS A 202 5.25 3.27 19.19
N ILE A 203 4.11 2.85 18.65
CA ILE A 203 3.84 2.76 17.22
C ILE A 203 2.95 3.92 16.80
N PHE A 204 3.32 4.63 15.74
CA PHE A 204 2.57 5.74 15.17
C PHE A 204 2.00 5.35 13.81
N GLY A 205 0.69 5.19 13.75
CA GLY A 205 -0.04 4.93 12.52
C GLY A 205 -0.61 6.22 11.93
N CYS A 206 -0.16 6.59 10.74
CA CYS A 206 -0.62 7.77 10.00
C CYS A 206 -1.47 7.32 8.80
N MET A 207 -2.78 7.53 8.89
CA MET A 207 -3.73 7.26 7.80
C MET A 207 -4.23 8.58 7.23
N GLY A 208 -3.60 9.06 6.16
CA GLY A 208 -3.85 10.40 5.63
C GLY A 208 -3.65 11.49 6.70
N LEU A 209 -4.74 12.14 7.11
CA LEU A 209 -4.74 13.23 8.10
C LEU A 209 -4.93 12.77 9.55
N LYS A 210 -5.12 11.47 9.80
CA LYS A 210 -5.32 10.94 11.15
C LYS A 210 -4.06 10.24 11.64
N THR A 211 -3.54 10.67 12.77
CA THR A 211 -2.46 9.97 13.48
C THR A 211 -3.02 9.28 14.72
N GLU A 212 -2.76 7.99 14.84
CA GLU A 212 -3.03 7.19 16.03
C GLU A 212 -1.72 6.72 16.64
N VAL A 213 -1.66 6.71 17.96
CA VAL A 213 -0.51 6.22 18.73
C VAL A 213 -0.93 4.99 19.51
N ILE A 214 -0.14 3.93 19.39
CA ILE A 214 -0.35 2.65 20.06
C ILE A 214 0.88 2.42 20.95
N PRO A 215 0.73 2.44 22.29
CA PRO A 215 1.82 2.07 23.18
C PRO A 215 2.24 0.62 22.93
N MET A 216 3.54 0.35 22.81
CA MET A 216 4.05 -0.99 22.51
C MET A 216 3.62 -2.01 23.57
N LYS A 217 3.66 -1.59 24.84
CA LYS A 217 3.28 -2.39 26.02
C LYS A 217 1.87 -2.99 26.01
N ILE A 218 0.97 -2.47 25.17
CA ILE A 218 -0.40 -3.00 25.05
C ILE A 218 -0.58 -3.88 23.81
N VAL A 219 0.40 -3.94 22.90
CA VAL A 219 0.35 -4.79 21.72
C VAL A 219 0.75 -6.20 22.12
N VAL A 220 -0.15 -7.16 21.89
CA VAL A 220 0.07 -8.57 22.27
C VAL A 220 0.27 -9.45 21.05
N TRP A 221 -0.23 -9.01 19.89
CA TRP A 221 -0.18 -9.80 18.68
C TRP A 221 -0.13 -8.90 17.45
N MET A 222 0.66 -9.30 16.46
CA MET A 222 0.71 -8.64 15.16
C MET A 222 0.75 -9.65 14.02
N PHE A 223 0.16 -9.27 12.89
CA PHE A 223 0.23 -10.09 11.70
C PHE A 223 -0.01 -9.27 10.44
N MET A 224 0.66 -9.67 9.38
CA MET A 224 0.41 -9.14 8.05
C MET A 224 -0.76 -9.89 7.41
N ASN A 225 -1.66 -9.14 6.78
CA ASN A 225 -2.77 -9.67 6.00
C ASN A 225 -2.66 -9.19 4.55
N GLN A 226 -3.09 -10.01 3.61
CA GLN A 226 -3.15 -9.70 2.19
C GLN A 226 -4.61 -9.67 1.74
N LYS A 227 -5.03 -8.59 1.08
CA LYS A 227 -6.32 -8.52 0.39
C LYS A 227 -6.11 -8.35 -1.10
N LEU A 228 -6.93 -9.03 -1.90
CA LEU A 228 -7.01 -8.80 -3.34
C LEU A 228 -8.01 -7.67 -3.60
N GLN A 229 -7.53 -6.54 -4.10
CA GLN A 229 -8.38 -5.46 -4.56
C GLN A 229 -8.70 -5.66 -6.03
N TYR A 230 -9.98 -5.83 -6.35
CA TYR A 230 -10.46 -5.91 -7.73
C TYR A 230 -10.62 -4.50 -8.30
N ASN A 231 -9.87 -4.19 -9.35
CA ASN A 231 -9.88 -2.87 -9.97
C ASN A 231 -10.86 -2.84 -11.12
N TYR A 232 -11.65 -1.77 -11.18
CA TYR A 232 -12.61 -1.52 -12.25
C TYR A 232 -12.34 -0.15 -12.86
N TYR A 233 -12.33 -0.06 -14.19
CA TYR A 233 -12.28 1.19 -14.92
C TYR A 233 -13.56 1.30 -15.75
N ASN A 234 -14.37 2.34 -15.52
CA ASN A 234 -15.68 2.52 -16.14
C ASN A 234 -16.59 1.27 -16.02
N GLY A 235 -16.57 0.60 -14.86
CA GLY A 235 -17.33 -0.62 -14.60
C GLY A 235 -16.77 -1.89 -15.25
N VAL A 236 -15.71 -1.79 -16.07
CA VAL A 236 -15.02 -2.95 -16.65
C VAL A 236 -13.92 -3.39 -15.70
N TYR A 237 -13.91 -4.66 -15.33
CA TYR A 237 -12.86 -5.24 -14.51
C TYR A 237 -11.51 -5.21 -15.25
N THR A 238 -10.51 -4.61 -14.62
CA THR A 238 -9.17 -4.36 -15.20
C THR A 238 -8.07 -5.22 -14.60
N GLY A 239 -8.37 -5.96 -13.53
CA GLY A 239 -7.41 -6.85 -12.88
C GLY A 239 -7.48 -6.75 -11.35
N LYS A 240 -6.65 -7.55 -10.68
CA LYS A 240 -6.52 -7.57 -9.23
C LYS A 240 -5.16 -7.02 -8.81
N THR A 241 -5.13 -6.23 -7.76
CA THR A 241 -3.89 -5.80 -7.11
C THR A 241 -3.85 -6.38 -5.71
N LYS A 242 -2.70 -6.97 -5.35
CA LYS A 242 -2.45 -7.38 -3.97
C LYS A 242 -2.19 -6.14 -3.13
N GLN A 243 -2.98 -5.96 -2.08
CA GLN A 243 -2.75 -4.96 -1.04
C GLN A 243 -2.36 -5.68 0.25
N PHE A 244 -1.33 -5.17 0.92
CA PHE A 244 -0.88 -5.69 2.20
C PHE A 244 -1.29 -4.73 3.32
N PHE A 245 -1.57 -5.32 4.47
CA PHE A 245 -1.96 -4.60 5.67
C PHE A 245 -1.25 -5.21 6.87
N ILE A 246 -0.74 -4.37 7.76
CA ILE A 246 -0.25 -4.81 9.07
C ILE A 246 -1.35 -4.58 10.11
N ASN A 247 -1.56 -5.57 10.99
CA ASN A 247 -2.53 -5.49 12.08
C ASN A 247 -1.80 -5.52 13.41
N PHE A 248 -2.13 -4.59 14.30
CA PHE A 248 -1.69 -4.57 15.69
C PHE A 248 -2.88 -4.84 16.59
N CYS A 249 -2.83 -5.96 17.30
CA CYS A 249 -3.85 -6.42 18.22
C CYS A 249 -3.42 -6.11 19.65
N THR A 250 -4.32 -5.49 20.41
CA THR A 250 -4.02 -5.02 21.76
C THR A 250 -4.62 -5.91 22.84
N SER A 251 -4.04 -5.90 24.03
CA SER A 251 -4.59 -6.60 25.21
C SER A 251 -6.01 -6.14 25.59
N GLY A 252 -6.42 -4.95 25.14
CA GLY A 252 -7.79 -4.44 25.29
C GLY A 252 -8.76 -4.90 24.18
N GLY A 253 -8.35 -5.81 23.29
CA GLY A 253 -9.19 -6.34 22.21
C GLY A 253 -9.32 -5.44 20.97
N ARG A 254 -8.68 -4.26 20.95
CA ARG A 254 -8.69 -3.37 19.78
C ARG A 254 -7.68 -3.83 18.74
N ILE A 255 -8.05 -3.70 17.46
CA ILE A 255 -7.21 -4.02 16.32
C ILE A 255 -7.01 -2.76 15.49
N PHE A 256 -5.75 -2.42 15.23
CA PHE A 256 -5.35 -1.32 14.37
C PHE A 256 -4.78 -1.87 13.08
N THR A 257 -5.35 -1.46 11.94
CA THR A 257 -4.96 -1.96 10.62
C THR A 257 -4.42 -0.82 9.77
N TYR A 258 -3.22 -0.99 9.23
CA TYR A 258 -2.56 0.01 8.38
C TYR A 258 -2.14 -0.61 7.05
N SER A 259 -2.28 0.13 5.95
CA SER A 259 -1.75 -0.32 4.66
C SER A 259 -0.22 -0.31 4.69
N CYS A 260 0.39 -1.38 4.17
CA CYS A 260 1.84 -1.51 4.05
C CYS A 260 2.22 -2.08 2.69
N SER A 261 3.50 -1.94 2.31
CA SER A 261 4.10 -2.81 1.31
C SER A 261 4.40 -4.18 1.92
N GLU A 262 4.62 -5.20 1.09
CA GLU A 262 5.02 -6.52 1.56
C GLU A 262 6.33 -6.44 2.36
N GLU A 263 7.32 -5.72 1.84
CA GLU A 263 8.61 -5.52 2.50
C GLU A 263 8.49 -4.66 3.76
N GLY A 264 7.65 -3.62 3.71
CA GLY A 264 7.38 -2.76 4.85
C GLY A 264 6.71 -3.52 5.98
N GLY A 265 5.75 -4.40 5.69
CA GLY A 265 5.09 -5.22 6.71
C GLY A 265 6.06 -6.15 7.43
N ILE A 266 6.96 -6.80 6.69
CA ILE A 266 8.01 -7.65 7.26
C ILE A 266 8.94 -6.85 8.17
N LEU A 267 9.42 -5.69 7.71
CA LEU A 267 10.33 -4.85 8.49
C LEU A 267 9.66 -4.22 9.71
N ILE A 268 8.38 -3.89 9.63
CA ILE A 268 7.61 -3.41 10.78
C ILE A 268 7.57 -4.48 11.88
N ILE A 269 7.33 -5.75 11.52
CA ILE A 269 7.32 -6.86 12.47
C ILE A 269 8.70 -7.04 13.12
N ASP A 270 9.75 -7.01 12.30
CA ASP A 270 11.14 -7.12 12.76
C ASP A 270 11.51 -5.99 13.74
N GLU A 271 11.17 -4.74 13.40
CA GLU A 271 11.43 -3.58 14.25
C GLU A 271 10.66 -3.64 15.58
N VAL A 272 9.41 -4.09 15.56
CA VAL A 272 8.64 -4.24 16.80
C VAL A 272 9.27 -5.33 17.67
N HIS A 273 9.67 -6.47 17.12
CA HIS A 273 10.36 -7.52 17.89
C HIS A 273 11.75 -7.09 18.39
N HIS A 274 12.43 -6.21 17.67
CA HIS A 274 13.68 -5.62 18.14
C HIS A 274 13.48 -4.78 19.40
N ASN A 275 12.36 -4.05 19.47
CA ASN A 275 12.03 -3.17 20.60
C ASN A 275 11.33 -3.91 21.75
N ASP A 276 10.49 -4.91 21.45
CA ASP A 276 9.78 -5.72 22.44
C ASP A 276 9.59 -7.17 21.95
N THR A 277 10.31 -8.10 22.58
CA THR A 277 10.22 -9.55 22.29
C THR A 277 8.95 -10.21 22.86
N GLY A 278 8.16 -9.48 23.65
CA GLY A 278 6.92 -9.96 24.27
C GLY A 278 5.72 -9.98 23.34
N VAL A 279 5.82 -9.40 22.14
CA VAL A 279 4.72 -9.37 21.16
C VAL A 279 4.75 -10.63 20.31
N LEU A 280 3.59 -11.27 20.11
CA LEU A 280 3.47 -12.42 19.21
C LEU A 280 3.40 -11.94 17.76
N ALA A 281 4.06 -12.64 16.82
CA ALA A 281 3.88 -12.40 15.39
C ALA A 281 3.47 -13.67 14.63
N GLY A 282 2.55 -13.52 13.67
CA GLY A 282 2.10 -14.61 12.80
C GLY A 282 0.59 -14.76 12.78
N TRP A 283 0.03 -15.52 11.84
CA TRP A 283 -1.41 -15.73 11.73
C TRP A 283 -1.75 -17.21 11.80
N SER A 284 -2.74 -17.57 12.63
CA SER A 284 -3.42 -18.85 12.57
C SER A 284 -4.88 -18.68 13.04
N ASP A 285 -5.76 -19.57 12.63
CA ASP A 285 -7.16 -19.54 13.07
C ASP A 285 -7.26 -19.81 14.58
N GLU A 286 -6.40 -20.66 15.12
CA GLU A 286 -6.29 -20.95 16.56
C GLU A 286 -5.84 -19.71 17.35
N LEU A 287 -4.85 -18.97 16.85
CA LEU A 287 -4.42 -17.71 17.47
C LEU A 287 -5.55 -16.69 17.45
N TRP A 288 -6.32 -16.62 16.36
CA TRP A 288 -7.47 -15.73 16.29
C TRP A 288 -8.56 -16.11 17.30
N GLU A 289 -8.87 -17.40 17.45
CA GLU A 289 -9.84 -17.89 18.43
C GLU A 289 -9.40 -17.61 19.87
N LEU A 290 -8.11 -17.82 20.18
CA LEU A 290 -7.54 -17.50 21.49
C LEU A 290 -7.62 -16.00 21.78
N TYR A 291 -7.19 -15.16 20.84
CA TYR A 291 -7.23 -13.70 20.99
C TYR A 291 -8.66 -13.19 21.15
N ALA A 292 -9.60 -13.69 20.34
CA ALA A 292 -10.99 -13.27 20.40
C ALA A 292 -11.67 -13.68 21.72
N LYS A 293 -11.23 -14.77 22.34
CA LYS A 293 -11.77 -15.27 23.61
C LYS A 293 -11.26 -14.44 24.80
N ASP A 294 -9.97 -14.18 24.86
CA ASP A 294 -9.35 -13.39 25.93
C ASP A 294 -8.12 -12.63 25.39
N PRO A 295 -8.31 -11.38 24.94
CA PRO A 295 -7.20 -10.56 24.46
C PRO A 295 -6.13 -10.27 25.52
N ALA A 296 -6.50 -10.21 26.80
CA ALA A 296 -5.58 -9.87 27.89
C ALA A 296 -4.74 -11.07 28.32
N GLY A 297 -5.37 -12.25 28.43
CA GLY A 297 -4.70 -13.54 28.68
C GLY A 297 -4.13 -14.20 27.43
N PHE A 298 -4.20 -13.54 26.27
CA PHE A 298 -3.81 -14.12 24.97
C PHE A 298 -2.38 -14.65 24.96
N LEU A 299 -1.42 -13.85 25.44
CA LEU A 299 0.00 -14.25 25.45
C LEU A 299 0.22 -15.49 26.32
N GLU A 300 -0.40 -15.56 27.49
CA GLU A 300 -0.31 -16.71 28.40
C GLU A 300 -0.89 -17.98 27.74
N ALA A 301 -1.99 -17.84 27.00
CA ALA A 301 -2.60 -18.93 26.26
C ALA A 301 -1.79 -19.35 25.02
N ALA A 302 -1.13 -18.40 24.35
CA ALA A 302 -0.38 -18.62 23.12
C ALA A 302 1.01 -19.26 23.35
N VAL A 303 1.66 -19.00 24.49
CA VAL A 303 2.97 -19.59 24.86
C VAL A 303 2.91 -21.14 24.96
N GLY A 304 1.71 -21.74 25.05
CA GLY A 304 1.51 -23.19 24.98
C GLY A 304 1.37 -23.77 23.55
N ALA A 305 1.29 -22.94 22.50
CA ALA A 305 1.11 -23.37 21.12
C ALA A 305 2.42 -23.22 20.33
N VAL A 306 2.82 -24.28 19.61
CA VAL A 306 4.05 -24.29 18.79
C VAL A 306 3.93 -23.24 17.68
N MET A 307 4.85 -22.26 17.70
CA MET A 307 4.84 -21.10 16.81
C MET A 307 5.37 -21.43 15.41
N PRO A 308 4.63 -21.11 14.33
CA PRO A 308 5.18 -21.13 12.99
C PRO A 308 6.16 -19.97 12.76
N SER A 309 7.14 -20.22 11.89
CA SER A 309 8.17 -19.25 11.49
C SER A 309 7.56 -18.01 10.83
N PRO A 310 8.15 -16.80 11.01
CA PRO A 310 7.76 -15.58 10.30
C PRO A 310 7.75 -15.72 8.77
N TYR A 311 8.37 -16.75 8.20
CA TYR A 311 8.34 -17.01 6.76
C TYR A 311 7.05 -17.66 6.23
N GLU A 312 6.12 -18.08 7.10
CA GLU A 312 4.78 -18.54 6.70
C GLU A 312 3.78 -17.38 6.45
N LEU A 313 4.24 -16.13 6.50
CA LEU A 313 3.47 -14.87 6.39
C LEU A 313 2.81 -14.57 5.02
N ALA A 314 2.93 -15.45 4.02
CA ALA A 314 2.36 -15.23 2.68
C ALA A 314 1.68 -16.49 2.12
N GLY A 315 0.86 -17.17 2.93
CA GLY A 315 0.34 -18.49 2.55
C GLY A 315 -1.18 -18.63 2.42
N LYS A 316 -1.95 -18.15 3.41
CA LYS A 316 -3.35 -18.56 3.52
C LYS A 316 -4.20 -17.46 4.14
N ASN A 317 -4.86 -16.68 3.30
CA ASN A 317 -6.13 -16.04 3.65
C ASN A 317 -6.89 -15.74 2.36
N ASP A 318 -7.39 -16.80 1.74
CA ASP A 318 -8.54 -16.70 0.84
C ASP A 318 -9.42 -17.96 1.00
N THR A 319 -9.97 -18.13 2.21
CA THR A 319 -11.07 -19.08 2.45
C THR A 319 -12.02 -18.53 3.50
N ARG A 320 -12.69 -17.42 3.21
CA ARG A 320 -14.04 -17.20 3.76
C ARG A 320 -15.03 -17.15 2.60
N LYS A 321 -15.86 -18.20 2.58
CA LYS A 321 -17.02 -18.39 1.72
C LYS A 321 -18.06 -17.30 1.93
#